data_AF-A0A2H1VZB4-F1
#
_entry.id   AF-A0A2H1VZB4-F1
#
_cell.length_a   1.000
_cell.length_b   1.000
_cell.length_c   1.000
_cell.angle_alpha   90.00
_cell.angle_beta   90.00
_cell.angle_gamma   90.00
#
_symmetry.space_group_name_H-M   'P 1'
#
loop_
_entity.id
_entity.type
_entity.pdbx_description
1 polymer ?
#
loop_
_entity_poly.entity_id
_entity_poly.type
_entity_poly.pdbx_seq_one_letter_code
_entity_poly.pdbx_strand_id
1 'polypeptide(L)'
;MESNKTDADIGDKCNSNGDCSPTPNKQSFDINNAKNIDDISTPSELKFDEEPDYEDPEVKEKKKEIEKCLENLDWVNLEQWQDFAKGKAGLISDDYRRKIWPLLVGVTQEEMTEPPSLDELSTHIEYNQVVLDVNRSLKRFPPGIPYEQRVALQDQLTVLILRVIMKYPHLKYYQVSR
;
A
#
# COMPACT_ATOMS: atom_id res chain seq x y z
N MET A 1 31.39 39.04 39.21
CA MET A 1 30.52 38.60 40.33
C MET A 1 29.19 38.18 39.73
N GLU A 2 28.65 37.04 40.16
CA GLU A 2 27.42 36.44 39.62
C GLU A 2 26.12 37.17 40.02
N SER A 3 25.02 36.80 39.35
CA SER A 3 23.58 36.84 39.74
C SER A 3 22.67 37.49 38.67
N ASN A 4 21.53 36.92 38.27
CA ASN A 4 21.03 35.54 38.41
C ASN A 4 19.92 35.24 37.36
N LYS A 5 19.32 34.03 37.40
CA LYS A 5 17.99 33.71 36.81
C LYS A 5 16.88 34.31 37.72
N THR A 6 15.61 34.51 37.37
CA THR A 6 14.57 33.65 36.75
C THR A 6 13.38 34.56 36.31
N ASP A 7 12.28 34.16 35.66
CA ASP A 7 11.89 33.14 34.66
C ASP A 7 10.42 33.49 34.19
N ALA A 8 9.84 32.69 33.27
CA ALA A 8 8.39 32.48 33.01
C ALA A 8 7.60 33.32 31.98
N ASP A 9 6.68 32.57 31.33
CA ASP A 9 5.42 32.93 30.65
C ASP A 9 5.45 33.55 29.22
N ILE A 10 5.27 32.68 28.22
CA ILE A 10 4.80 33.03 26.86
C ILE A 10 3.56 32.19 26.56
N GLY A 11 2.38 32.80 26.76
CA GLY A 11 1.10 32.24 26.37
C GLY A 11 0.55 32.96 25.14
N ASP A 12 0.86 32.47 23.95
CA ASP A 12 0.35 33.06 22.70
C ASP A 12 -1.09 32.62 22.39
N LYS A 13 -2.03 33.53 22.63
CA LYS A 13 -3.40 33.49 22.09
C LYS A 13 -3.37 33.97 20.64
N CYS A 14 -3.51 33.06 19.68
CA CYS A 14 -3.80 33.44 18.29
C CYS A 14 -5.26 33.94 18.18
N ASN A 15 -5.42 35.20 17.76
CA ASN A 15 -6.72 35.78 17.41
C ASN A 15 -6.80 36.03 15.90
N SER A 16 -7.96 35.70 15.32
CA SER A 16 -8.28 35.88 13.91
C SER A 16 -8.41 37.35 13.51
N ASN A 17 -7.89 37.73 12.33
CA ASN A 17 -8.65 38.37 11.23
C ASN A 17 -7.76 39.08 10.19
N GLY A 18 -7.92 38.69 8.93
CA GLY A 18 -8.27 39.60 7.82
C GLY A 18 -7.33 40.75 7.40
N ASP A 19 -6.57 40.48 6.35
CA ASP A 19 -6.41 41.32 5.14
C ASP A 19 -5.46 42.53 5.15
N CYS A 20 -4.55 42.55 4.16
CA CYS A 20 -4.03 43.75 3.48
C CYS A 20 -3.11 43.42 2.30
N SER A 21 -3.25 44.18 1.21
CA SER A 21 -2.36 44.29 0.05
C SER A 21 -2.24 45.78 -0.31
N PRO A 22 -1.29 46.25 -1.16
CA PRO A 22 0.09 45.81 -1.41
C PRO A 22 1.09 47.01 -1.49
N THR A 23 2.25 46.81 -2.14
CA THR A 23 3.18 47.81 -2.76
C THR A 23 4.43 48.26 -1.94
N PRO A 24 5.47 48.86 -2.56
CA PRO A 24 6.46 48.09 -3.33
C PRO A 24 7.94 48.53 -3.16
N ASN A 25 8.91 47.66 -3.44
CA ASN A 25 10.11 48.11 -4.18
C ASN A 25 10.84 46.99 -4.95
N LYS A 26 11.52 47.38 -6.04
CA LYS A 26 12.18 46.49 -7.01
C LYS A 26 13.67 46.31 -6.72
N GLN A 27 14.18 45.11 -7.03
CA GLN A 27 15.37 44.87 -7.86
C GLN A 27 15.48 43.35 -8.09
N SER A 28 14.85 42.80 -9.13
CA SER A 28 15.36 42.69 -10.51
C SER A 28 16.59 41.77 -10.65
N PHE A 29 16.34 40.46 -10.68
CA PHE A 29 17.24 39.48 -11.29
C PHE A 29 16.41 38.53 -12.16
N ASP A 30 16.35 38.83 -13.45
CA ASP A 30 15.70 37.97 -14.43
C ASP A 30 16.58 36.75 -14.74
N ILE A 31 16.18 35.59 -14.23
CA ILE A 31 16.58 34.29 -14.80
C ILE A 31 15.33 33.61 -15.32
N ASN A 32 15.12 33.74 -16.62
CA ASN A 32 14.07 33.04 -17.36
C ASN A 32 14.35 31.53 -17.35
N ASN A 33 13.76 30.80 -16.41
CA ASN A 33 13.34 29.44 -16.65
C ASN A 33 12.13 29.09 -15.79
N ALA A 34 10.95 29.45 -16.27
CA ALA A 34 9.69 28.95 -15.75
C ALA A 34 9.58 27.45 -16.08
N LYS A 35 10.28 26.61 -15.31
CA LYS A 35 9.99 25.19 -15.24
C LYS A 35 8.62 25.07 -14.58
N ASN A 36 7.63 24.91 -15.44
CA ASN A 36 6.27 24.64 -15.07
C ASN A 36 6.25 23.44 -14.10
N ILE A 37 5.74 23.65 -12.88
CA ILE A 37 5.75 22.64 -11.81
C ILE A 37 4.71 21.53 -12.08
N ASP A 38 3.80 21.76 -13.02
CA ASP A 38 2.71 20.84 -13.36
C ASP A 38 3.18 19.66 -14.25
N ASP A 39 4.41 19.72 -14.79
CA ASP A 39 4.97 18.74 -15.74
C ASP A 39 5.60 17.49 -15.09
N ILE A 40 5.32 17.26 -13.79
CA ILE A 40 5.57 15.97 -13.11
C ILE A 40 4.36 15.02 -13.24
N SER A 41 3.25 15.49 -13.80
CA SER A 41 1.97 14.77 -13.86
C SER A 41 1.84 13.79 -15.03
N THR A 42 2.95 13.39 -15.67
CA THR A 42 3.01 12.15 -16.46
C THR A 42 3.66 11.06 -15.60
N PRO A 43 2.89 10.33 -14.76
CA PRO A 43 3.42 9.11 -14.18
C PRO A 43 3.79 8.18 -15.33
N SER A 44 5.06 7.74 -15.39
CA SER A 44 5.37 6.54 -16.15
C SER A 44 4.48 5.43 -15.61
N GLU A 45 3.64 4.87 -16.47
CA GLU A 45 2.78 3.75 -16.12
C GLU A 45 3.66 2.67 -15.50
N LEU A 46 3.38 2.32 -14.25
CA LEU A 46 4.09 1.22 -13.62
C LEU A 46 3.58 -0.07 -14.24
N LYS A 47 4.33 -0.55 -15.23
CA LYS A 47 4.15 -1.83 -15.90
C LYS A 47 4.45 -2.97 -14.92
N PHE A 48 3.54 -3.22 -13.99
CA PHE A 48 3.62 -4.36 -13.06
C PHE A 48 3.67 -5.70 -13.82
N ASP A 49 3.14 -5.73 -15.05
CA ASP A 49 3.01 -6.90 -15.90
C ASP A 49 4.18 -7.09 -16.91
N GLU A 50 5.14 -6.17 -16.98
CA GLU A 50 6.34 -6.35 -17.84
C GLU A 50 7.40 -7.15 -17.08
N GLU A 51 7.45 -8.46 -17.33
CA GLU A 51 8.61 -9.28 -16.96
C GLU A 51 9.86 -8.72 -17.67
N PRO A 52 10.95 -8.39 -16.94
CA PRO A 52 12.14 -7.84 -17.57
C PRO A 52 12.81 -8.88 -18.48
N ASP A 53 13.07 -8.52 -19.74
CA ASP A 53 13.62 -9.37 -20.83
C ASP A 53 14.99 -10.07 -20.53
N TYR A 54 15.56 -9.86 -19.35
CA TYR A 54 16.79 -10.48 -18.87
C TYR A 54 16.49 -11.53 -17.77
N GLU A 55 15.74 -12.57 -18.12
CA GLU A 55 15.64 -13.76 -17.26
C GLU A 55 17.00 -14.48 -17.16
N ASP A 56 17.55 -14.53 -15.95
CA ASP A 56 18.65 -15.43 -15.58
C ASP A 56 18.28 -16.87 -15.97
N PRO A 57 19.16 -17.64 -16.66
CA PRO A 57 18.86 -19.01 -17.07
C PRO A 57 18.41 -19.92 -15.91
N GLU A 58 18.90 -19.69 -14.69
CA GLU A 58 18.48 -20.42 -13.48
C GLU A 58 17.01 -20.13 -13.12
N VAL A 59 16.56 -18.88 -13.27
CA VAL A 59 15.18 -18.47 -13.02
C VAL A 59 14.24 -19.07 -14.08
N LYS A 60 14.70 -19.13 -15.34
CA LYS A 60 13.95 -19.74 -16.44
C LYS A 60 13.81 -21.25 -16.34
N GLU A 61 14.79 -21.93 -15.74
CA GLU A 61 14.68 -23.35 -15.41
C GLU A 61 13.67 -23.57 -14.27
N LYS A 62 13.80 -22.80 -13.17
CA LYS A 62 12.85 -22.82 -12.05
C LYS A 62 11.40 -22.52 -12.46
N LYS A 63 11.19 -21.62 -13.42
CA LYS A 63 9.88 -21.28 -14.00
C LYS A 63 9.18 -22.53 -14.55
N LYS A 64 9.90 -23.34 -15.33
CA LYS A 64 9.40 -24.62 -15.88
C LYS A 64 9.14 -25.67 -14.82
N GLU A 65 9.99 -25.74 -13.79
CA GLU A 65 9.77 -26.67 -12.66
C GLU A 65 8.49 -26.33 -11.91
N ILE A 66 8.28 -25.05 -11.60
CA ILE A 66 7.06 -24.55 -10.96
C ILE A 66 5.83 -24.85 -11.83
N GLU A 67 5.90 -24.61 -13.14
CA GLU A 67 4.80 -24.91 -14.08
C GLU A 67 4.44 -26.40 -14.08
N LYS A 68 5.44 -27.29 -14.22
CA LYS A 68 5.24 -28.74 -14.16
C LYS A 68 4.64 -29.21 -12.83
N CYS A 69 4.98 -28.56 -11.73
CA CYS A 69 4.39 -28.81 -10.41
C CYS A 69 2.94 -28.32 -10.32
N LEU A 70 2.63 -27.15 -10.91
CA LEU A 70 1.27 -26.61 -10.97
C LEU A 70 0.34 -27.44 -11.87
N GLU A 71 0.88 -28.14 -12.88
CA GLU A 71 0.12 -29.10 -13.71
C GLU A 71 -0.25 -30.40 -12.95
N ASN A 72 0.50 -30.77 -11.90
CA ASN A 72 0.40 -32.07 -11.24
C ASN A 72 0.28 -31.93 -9.71
N LEU A 73 -0.64 -31.08 -9.24
CA LEU A 73 -0.79 -30.70 -7.83
C LEU A 73 -0.87 -31.89 -6.85
N ASP A 74 -1.52 -32.99 -7.23
CA ASP A 74 -1.68 -34.19 -6.39
C ASP A 74 -0.35 -34.87 -5.99
N TRP A 75 0.75 -34.54 -6.68
CA TRP A 75 2.07 -35.14 -6.49
C TRP A 75 3.07 -34.18 -5.79
N VAL A 76 2.66 -32.95 -5.48
CA VAL A 76 3.56 -31.89 -4.99
C VAL A 76 3.32 -31.61 -3.50
N ASN A 77 4.32 -31.91 -2.68
CA ASN A 77 4.26 -31.69 -1.24
C ASN A 77 4.45 -30.21 -0.88
N LEU A 78 3.88 -29.80 0.27
CA LEU A 78 4.03 -28.45 0.84
C LEU A 78 5.50 -28.02 0.97
N GLU A 79 6.40 -28.95 1.33
CA GLU A 79 7.84 -28.72 1.45
C GLU A 79 8.46 -28.19 0.14
N GLN A 80 8.06 -28.75 -1.00
CA GLN A 80 8.57 -28.34 -2.31
C GLN A 80 8.13 -26.91 -2.67
N TRP A 81 6.89 -26.53 -2.35
CA TRP A 81 6.43 -25.14 -2.50
C TRP A 81 7.20 -24.17 -1.59
N GLN A 82 7.53 -24.60 -0.36
CA GLN A 82 8.34 -23.78 0.55
C GLN A 82 9.76 -23.59 0.03
N ASP A 83 10.36 -24.62 -0.58
CA ASP A 83 11.73 -24.52 -1.09
C ASP A 83 11.80 -23.66 -2.36
N PHE A 84 10.79 -23.72 -3.24
CA PHE A 84 10.64 -22.73 -4.30
C PHE A 84 10.49 -21.30 -3.73
N ALA A 85 9.75 -21.10 -2.64
CA ALA A 85 9.58 -19.79 -2.02
C ALA A 85 10.86 -19.25 -1.32
N LYS A 86 11.66 -20.13 -0.70
CA LYS A 86 12.93 -19.79 -0.02
C LYS A 86 14.10 -19.61 -0.99
N GLY A 87 14.09 -20.32 -2.13
CA GLY A 87 15.17 -20.31 -3.11
C GLY A 87 15.34 -18.98 -3.85
N LYS A 88 16.43 -18.85 -4.62
CA LYS A 88 16.74 -17.66 -5.43
C LYS A 88 15.53 -17.22 -6.28
N ALA A 89 15.33 -15.90 -6.39
CA ALA A 89 14.17 -15.23 -6.98
C ALA A 89 12.78 -15.55 -6.35
N GLY A 90 12.71 -16.37 -5.29
CA GLY A 90 11.44 -16.76 -4.64
C GLY A 90 10.43 -17.30 -5.65
N LEU A 91 9.16 -16.91 -5.50
CA LEU A 91 8.07 -17.32 -6.41
C LEU A 91 8.03 -16.54 -7.74
N ILE A 92 9.15 -15.98 -8.21
CA ILE A 92 9.32 -15.34 -9.53
C ILE A 92 8.44 -14.10 -9.73
N SER A 93 7.17 -14.25 -10.11
CA SER A 93 6.22 -13.17 -10.45
C SER A 93 4.93 -13.25 -9.64
N ASP A 94 4.11 -12.20 -9.67
CA ASP A 94 2.83 -12.18 -8.94
C ASP A 94 1.84 -13.22 -9.47
N ASP A 95 1.96 -13.63 -10.73
CA ASP A 95 1.14 -14.67 -11.37
C ASP A 95 1.33 -16.04 -10.71
N TYR A 96 2.57 -16.41 -10.39
CA TYR A 96 2.85 -17.63 -9.63
C TYR A 96 2.49 -17.46 -8.16
N ARG A 97 2.70 -16.28 -7.55
CA ARG A 97 2.29 -16.00 -6.15
C ARG A 97 0.78 -16.17 -5.96
N ARG A 98 -0.06 -15.66 -6.88
CA ARG A 98 -1.53 -15.83 -6.84
C ARG A 98 -1.96 -17.31 -6.82
N LYS A 99 -1.19 -18.20 -7.45
CA LYS A 99 -1.46 -19.66 -7.47
C LYS A 99 -0.87 -20.40 -6.27
N ILE A 100 0.35 -20.05 -5.86
CA ILE A 100 1.14 -20.82 -4.89
C ILE A 100 0.89 -20.39 -3.43
N TRP A 101 0.57 -19.12 -3.17
CA TRP A 101 0.26 -18.67 -1.80
C TRP A 101 -0.94 -19.40 -1.17
N PRO A 102 -2.07 -19.64 -1.86
CA PRO A 102 -3.15 -20.48 -1.33
C PRO A 102 -2.68 -21.89 -0.95
N LEU A 103 -1.86 -22.53 -1.81
CA LEU A 103 -1.30 -23.86 -1.57
C LEU A 103 -0.37 -23.89 -0.35
N LEU A 104 0.44 -22.84 -0.15
CA LEU A 104 1.35 -22.71 1.01
C LEU A 104 0.61 -22.52 2.34
N VAL A 105 -0.56 -21.88 2.32
CA VAL A 105 -1.39 -21.63 3.51
C VAL A 105 -2.42 -22.75 3.73
N GLY A 106 -2.62 -23.62 2.73
CA GLY A 106 -3.56 -24.74 2.79
C GLY A 106 -5.03 -24.35 2.54
N VAL A 107 -5.28 -23.24 1.85
CA VAL A 107 -6.63 -22.74 1.55
C VAL A 107 -7.15 -23.38 0.27
N THR A 108 -8.29 -24.07 0.33
CA THR A 108 -8.96 -24.64 -0.86
C THR A 108 -9.99 -23.69 -1.43
N GLN A 109 -10.37 -23.89 -2.70
CA GLN A 109 -11.39 -23.08 -3.36
C GLN A 109 -12.80 -23.26 -2.76
N GLU A 110 -13.01 -24.34 -2.00
CA GLU A 110 -14.28 -24.66 -1.32
C GLU A 110 -14.53 -23.74 -0.13
N GLU A 111 -13.49 -23.13 0.44
CA GLU A 111 -13.59 -22.18 1.55
C GLU A 111 -13.87 -20.74 1.08
N MET A 112 -13.88 -20.50 -0.23
CA MET A 112 -14.23 -19.20 -0.80
C MET A 112 -15.69 -18.87 -0.52
N THR A 113 -15.87 -17.81 0.27
CA THR A 113 -17.18 -17.21 0.55
C THR A 113 -17.33 -15.92 -0.25
N GLU A 114 -18.56 -15.46 -0.49
CA GLU A 114 -18.78 -14.12 -1.04
C GLU A 114 -18.33 -13.03 -0.03
N PRO A 115 -17.83 -11.88 -0.49
CA PRO A 115 -17.60 -10.74 0.39
C PRO A 115 -18.95 -10.16 0.87
N PRO A 116 -19.07 -9.78 2.16
CA PRO A 116 -20.22 -9.02 2.62
C PRO A 116 -20.28 -7.64 1.95
N SER A 117 -21.48 -7.08 1.86
CA SER A 117 -21.70 -5.75 1.28
C SER A 117 -21.10 -4.64 2.15
N LEU A 118 -20.75 -3.50 1.53
CA LEU A 118 -20.23 -2.35 2.26
C LEU A 118 -21.22 -1.83 3.33
N ASP A 119 -22.52 -1.91 3.04
CA ASP A 119 -23.59 -1.51 3.97
C ASP A 119 -23.59 -2.38 5.24
N GLU A 120 -23.48 -3.70 5.10
CA GLU A 120 -23.35 -4.63 6.25
C GLU A 120 -22.07 -4.36 7.04
N LEU A 121 -20.95 -4.13 6.35
CA LEU A 121 -19.66 -3.83 6.96
C LEU A 121 -19.64 -2.48 7.71
N SER A 122 -20.42 -1.50 7.24
CA SER A 122 -20.52 -0.17 7.86
C SER A 122 -21.10 -0.19 9.28
N THR A 123 -21.80 -1.27 9.64
CA THR A 123 -22.39 -1.46 10.98
C THR A 123 -21.37 -1.81 12.06
N HIS A 124 -20.15 -2.19 11.68
CA HIS A 124 -19.11 -2.65 12.61
C HIS A 124 -18.49 -1.50 13.42
N ILE A 125 -18.25 -1.70 14.72
CA ILE A 125 -17.79 -0.60 15.60
C ILE A 125 -16.39 -0.08 15.22
N GLU A 126 -15.50 -0.94 14.72
CA GLU A 126 -14.18 -0.54 14.19
C GLU A 126 -14.21 0.02 12.75
N TYR A 127 -15.37 0.10 12.07
CA TYR A 127 -15.47 0.57 10.66
C TYR A 127 -14.73 1.89 10.40
N ASN A 128 -15.08 2.92 11.18
CA ASN A 128 -14.50 4.26 11.03
C ASN A 128 -12.98 4.27 11.27
N GLN A 129 -12.48 3.42 12.18
CA GLN A 129 -11.05 3.29 12.43
C GLN A 129 -10.32 2.67 11.24
N VAL A 130 -10.87 1.58 10.67
CA VAL A 130 -10.31 0.92 9.48
C VAL A 130 -10.26 1.89 8.30
N VAL A 131 -11.34 2.61 8.02
CA VAL A 131 -11.40 3.61 6.93
C VAL A 131 -10.34 4.70 7.11
N LEU A 132 -10.19 5.25 8.32
CA LEU A 132 -9.16 6.25 8.60
C LEU A 132 -7.74 5.70 8.41
N ASP A 133 -7.48 4.46 8.82
CA ASP A 133 -6.17 3.81 8.71
C ASP A 133 -5.80 3.49 7.25
N VAL A 134 -6.77 2.98 6.49
CA VAL A 134 -6.64 2.73 5.04
C VAL A 134 -6.42 4.05 4.29
N ASN A 135 -7.10 5.15 4.66
CA ASN A 135 -6.84 6.47 4.08
C ASN A 135 -5.41 6.98 4.39
N ARG A 136 -4.88 6.75 5.60
CA ARG A 136 -3.47 7.09 5.91
C ARG A 136 -2.44 6.19 5.19
N SER A 137 -2.89 5.06 4.63
CA SER A 137 -2.05 4.13 3.85
C SER A 137 -1.78 4.58 2.41
N LEU A 138 -2.54 5.55 1.87
CA LEU A 138 -2.42 6.03 0.47
C LEU A 138 -0.99 6.34 0.02
N LYS A 139 -0.17 6.92 0.91
CA LYS A 139 1.25 7.23 0.66
C LYS A 139 2.18 6.01 0.51
N ARG A 140 1.65 4.79 0.65
CA ARG A 140 2.37 3.52 0.39
C ARG A 140 2.14 2.98 -1.01
N PHE A 141 1.09 3.42 -1.71
CA PHE A 141 0.89 3.04 -3.11
C PHE A 141 1.94 3.73 -3.99
N PRO A 142 2.56 3.01 -4.93
CA PRO A 142 3.49 3.61 -5.89
C PRO A 142 2.87 4.81 -6.65
N PRO A 143 3.67 5.85 -6.96
CA PRO A 143 3.16 7.09 -7.56
C PRO A 143 2.63 6.92 -8.99
N GLY A 144 3.02 5.83 -9.68
CA GLY A 144 2.54 5.51 -11.03
C GLY A 144 1.17 4.84 -11.11
N ILE A 145 0.47 4.66 -9.99
CA ILE A 145 -0.91 4.11 -9.99
C ILE A 145 -1.93 5.26 -10.07
N PRO A 146 -2.86 5.26 -11.06
CA PRO A 146 -3.95 6.22 -11.15
C PRO A 146 -4.71 6.40 -9.83
N TYR A 147 -5.20 7.61 -9.58
CA TYR A 147 -5.90 7.92 -8.33
C TYR A 147 -7.15 7.03 -8.12
N GLU A 148 -7.96 6.86 -9.16
CA GLU A 148 -9.17 6.02 -9.13
C GLU A 148 -8.86 4.56 -8.79
N GLN A 149 -7.79 4.00 -9.37
CA GLN A 149 -7.35 2.64 -9.07
C GLN A 149 -6.84 2.51 -7.63
N ARG A 150 -6.18 3.54 -7.08
CA ARG A 150 -5.81 3.57 -5.66
C ARG A 150 -7.03 3.59 -4.74
N VAL A 151 -8.06 4.37 -5.05
CA VAL A 151 -9.33 4.39 -4.29
C VAL A 151 -10.00 3.01 -4.34
N ALA A 152 -10.11 2.39 -5.51
CA ALA A 152 -10.67 1.04 -5.63
C ALA A 152 -9.91 -0.02 -4.81
N LEU A 153 -8.57 0.09 -4.73
CA LEU A 153 -7.74 -0.78 -3.89
C LEU A 153 -7.92 -0.49 -2.38
N GLN A 154 -8.23 0.75 -1.99
CA GLN A 154 -8.59 1.09 -0.61
C GLN A 154 -9.92 0.48 -0.20
N ASP A 155 -10.94 0.54 -1.08
CA ASP A 155 -12.25 -0.05 -0.81
C ASP A 155 -12.13 -1.57 -0.64
N GLN A 156 -11.38 -2.24 -1.53
CA GLN A 156 -11.07 -3.67 -1.39
C GLN A 156 -10.33 -4.00 -0.09
N LEU A 157 -9.34 -3.19 0.32
CA LEU A 157 -8.61 -3.41 1.57
C LEU A 157 -9.51 -3.21 2.80
N THR A 158 -10.39 -2.21 2.76
CA THR A 158 -11.38 -1.93 3.81
C THR A 158 -12.34 -3.10 3.96
N VAL A 159 -12.90 -3.60 2.84
CA VAL A 159 -13.75 -4.79 2.79
C VAL A 159 -13.04 -6.02 3.35
N LEU A 160 -11.79 -6.27 2.95
CA LEU A 160 -11.00 -7.41 3.42
C LEU A 160 -10.78 -7.39 4.93
N ILE A 161 -10.35 -6.25 5.49
CA ILE A 161 -10.09 -6.12 6.93
C ILE A 161 -11.37 -6.34 7.74
N LEU A 162 -12.46 -5.66 7.35
CA LEU A 162 -13.73 -5.72 8.08
C LEU A 162 -14.36 -7.11 8.02
N ARG A 163 -14.31 -7.77 6.85
CA ARG A 163 -14.76 -9.15 6.65
C ARG A 163 -14.06 -10.14 7.60
N VAL A 164 -12.75 -9.97 7.83
CA VAL A 164 -11.99 -10.83 8.76
C VAL A 164 -12.44 -10.61 10.21
N ILE A 165 -12.51 -9.37 10.69
CA ILE A 165 -12.88 -9.10 12.09
C ILE A 165 -14.36 -9.38 12.39
N MET A 166 -15.26 -9.22 11.42
CA MET A 166 -16.66 -9.63 11.54
C MET A 166 -16.83 -11.15 11.60
N LYS A 167 -16.08 -11.91 10.78
CA LYS A 167 -16.10 -13.38 10.82
C LYS A 167 -15.50 -13.93 12.13
N TYR A 168 -14.56 -13.21 12.73
CA TYR A 168 -13.82 -13.63 13.93
C TYR A 168 -13.84 -12.54 15.02
N PRO A 169 -14.97 -12.34 15.73
CA PRO A 169 -15.18 -11.20 16.66
C PRO A 169 -14.28 -11.20 17.92
N HIS A 170 -13.53 -12.28 18.14
CA HIS A 170 -12.50 -12.37 19.17
C HIS A 170 -11.18 -11.71 18.74
N LEU A 171 -10.94 -11.53 17.43
CA LEU A 171 -9.82 -10.74 16.93
C LEU A 171 -10.12 -9.26 17.15
N LYS A 172 -9.10 -8.51 17.57
CA LYS A 172 -9.17 -7.05 17.69
C LYS A 172 -8.31 -6.39 16.62
N TYR A 173 -8.89 -5.39 15.96
CA TYR A 173 -8.15 -4.58 15.00
C TYR A 173 -7.06 -3.79 15.74
N TYR A 174 -5.82 -3.88 15.25
CA TYR A 174 -4.69 -3.12 15.79
C TYR A 174 -4.22 -2.11 14.74
N GLN A 175 -4.13 -0.84 15.13
CA GLN A 175 -3.59 0.20 14.29
C GLN A 175 -2.06 0.06 14.18
N VAL A 176 -1.54 0.19 12.96
CA VAL A 176 -0.09 0.37 12.75
C VAL A 176 0.26 1.83 13.02
N SER A 177 0.68 2.12 14.25
CA SER A 177 1.22 3.42 14.65
C SER A 177 2.36 3.86 13.73
N ARG A 178 2.25 5.07 13.17
CA ARG A 178 3.25 5.78 12.37
C ARG A 178 3.21 7.25 12.71
#